data_AF-A0A7C0WU54-F1
#
_entry.id   AF-A0A7C0WU54-F1
#
_cell.length_a   1.000
_cell.length_b   1.000
_cell.length_c   1.000
_cell.angle_alpha   90.00
_cell.angle_beta   90.00
_cell.angle_gamma   90.00
#
_symmetry.space_group_name_H-M   'P 1'
#
loop_
_entity.id
_entity.type
_entity.pdbx_description
1 polymer ?
#
loop_
_entity_poly.entity_id
_entity_poly.type
_entity_poly.pdbx_seq_one_letter_code
_entity_poly.pdbx_strand_id
1 'polypeptide(L)'
;FSLRLFDPDVGLILSTREEARFRDGMLGLAPTRYSAGSCTAPGGYTSGEHDGEQFSIGDLRTMSEVCSMVAAKGFDPVCKDWDREFQAQGNSTAAPSIQQV
;
A
#
# COMPACT_ATOMS: atom_id res chain seq x y z
N PHE A 1 1.05 6.42 18.85
CA PHE A 1 1.00 7.90 18.79
C PHE A 1 2.26 8.58 19.29
N SER A 2 2.98 8.05 20.29
CA SER A 2 4.17 8.70 20.88
C SER A 2 5.20 9.13 19.84
N LEU A 3 5.45 8.31 18.82
CA LEU A 3 6.38 8.65 17.74
C LEU A 3 5.92 9.88 16.93
N ARG A 4 4.62 10.00 16.62
CA ARG A 4 4.05 11.16 15.91
C ARG A 4 4.08 12.45 16.74
N LEU A 5 4.01 12.32 18.07
CA LEU A 5 4.12 13.45 18.99
C LEU A 5 5.57 13.86 19.23
N PHE A 6 6.48 12.89 19.24
CA PHE A 6 7.91 13.11 19.45
C PHE A 6 8.58 13.73 18.21
N ASP A 7 8.26 13.20 17.03
CA ASP A 7 8.78 13.68 15.75
C ASP A 7 7.61 13.80 14.75
N PRO A 8 7.15 15.03 14.44
CA PRO A 8 6.10 15.25 13.46
C PRO A 8 6.59 15.21 12.00
N ASP A 9 7.88 15.10 11.74
CA ASP A 9 8.39 15.05 10.36
C ASP A 9 8.72 13.61 9.94
N VAL A 10 8.82 12.67 10.90
CA VAL A 10 9.06 11.27 10.60
C VAL A 10 7.90 10.64 9.81
N GLY A 11 8.23 9.99 8.71
CA GLY A 11 7.30 9.19 7.93
C GLY A 11 6.95 7.89 8.65
N LEU A 12 5.66 7.58 8.75
CA LEU A 12 5.15 6.36 9.35
C LEU A 12 4.41 5.52 8.31
N ILE A 13 4.93 4.32 8.05
CA ILE A 13 4.40 3.45 7.00
C ILE A 13 3.60 2.32 7.64
N LEU A 14 2.35 2.16 7.23
CA LEU A 14 1.53 1.01 7.58
C LEU A 14 1.49 -0.01 6.44
N SER A 15 2.00 -1.22 6.70
CA SER A 15 2.11 -2.27 5.69
C SER A 15 0.85 -3.14 5.60
N THR A 16 0.78 -3.99 4.58
CA THR A 16 -0.23 -5.05 4.37
C THR A 16 -0.14 -6.22 5.35
N ARG A 17 0.78 -6.19 6.33
CA ARG A 17 0.78 -7.15 7.45
C ARG A 17 -0.44 -6.98 8.35
N GLU A 18 -0.94 -5.76 8.48
CA GLU A 18 -2.09 -5.45 9.32
C GLU A 18 -3.41 -5.68 8.58
N GLU A 19 -4.44 -6.11 9.31
CA GLU A 19 -5.76 -6.34 8.75
C GLU A 19 -6.46 -5.06 8.29
N ALA A 20 -7.35 -5.18 7.30
CA ALA A 20 -8.14 -4.07 6.76
C ALA A 20 -8.85 -3.27 7.86
N ARG A 21 -9.48 -3.92 8.84
CA ARG A 21 -10.19 -3.25 9.94
C ARG A 21 -9.26 -2.34 10.76
N PHE A 22 -8.06 -2.82 11.06
CA PHE A 22 -7.07 -2.05 11.82
C PHE A 22 -6.58 -0.86 11.00
N ARG A 23 -6.22 -1.12 9.74
CA ARG A 23 -5.72 -0.09 8.82
C ARG A 23 -6.74 1.02 8.58
N ASP A 24 -8.01 0.67 8.41
CA ASP A 24 -9.09 1.63 8.27
C ASP A 24 -9.21 2.47 9.54
N GLY A 25 -9.15 1.84 10.72
CA GLY A 25 -9.18 2.54 12.01
C GLY A 25 -7.99 3.49 12.22
N MET A 26 -6.84 3.21 11.61
CA MET A 26 -5.63 4.03 11.70
C MET A 26 -5.58 5.22 10.75
N LEU A 27 -6.51 5.30 9.79
CA LEU A 27 -6.53 6.41 8.83
C LEU A 27 -6.82 7.74 9.54
N GLY A 28 -6.01 8.75 9.26
CA GLY A 28 -6.11 10.09 9.87
C GLY A 28 -5.44 10.22 11.25
N LEU A 29 -4.76 9.17 11.72
CA LEU A 29 -4.08 9.16 13.02
C LEU A 29 -2.58 9.45 12.86
N ALA A 30 -1.75 8.41 12.87
CA ALA A 30 -0.29 8.54 12.85
C ALA A 30 0.36 8.16 11.49
N PRO A 31 -0.09 7.11 10.78
CA PRO A 31 0.53 6.72 9.52
C PRO A 31 0.43 7.81 8.46
N THR A 32 1.54 8.05 7.76
CA THR A 32 1.64 9.01 6.65
C THR A 32 1.68 8.31 5.29
N ARG A 33 1.82 6.98 5.27
CA ARG A 33 1.82 6.16 4.04
C ARG A 33 1.30 4.76 4.32
N TYR A 34 0.61 4.19 3.35
CA TYR A 34 0.06 2.85 3.35
C TYR A 34 0.63 2.04 2.18
N SER A 35 0.93 0.77 2.40
CA SER A 35 1.13 -0.18 1.29
C SER A 35 -0.20 -0.82 0.91
N ALA A 36 -0.53 -0.97 -0.35
CA ALA A 36 -1.74 -1.65 -0.85
C ALA A 36 -1.37 -2.73 -1.86
N GLY A 37 -2.30 -3.63 -2.19
CA GLY A 37 -2.16 -4.66 -3.23
C GLY A 37 -0.81 -5.37 -3.24
N SER A 38 -0.28 -5.71 -2.05
CA SER A 38 1.07 -6.27 -1.94
C SER A 38 1.08 -7.76 -2.27
N CYS A 39 2.16 -8.21 -2.87
CA CYS A 39 2.58 -9.60 -2.98
C CYS A 39 3.95 -9.74 -2.31
N THR A 40 4.08 -10.72 -1.43
CA THR A 40 5.27 -10.94 -0.58
C THR A 40 6.09 -12.15 -1.01
N ALA A 41 5.60 -12.89 -2.02
CA ALA A 41 6.33 -13.94 -2.69
C ALA A 41 7.26 -13.36 -3.77
N PRO A 42 8.50 -13.86 -3.90
CA PRO A 42 9.40 -13.51 -5.01
C PRO A 42 8.73 -13.74 -6.37
N GLY A 43 8.66 -12.69 -7.21
CA GLY A 43 8.06 -12.79 -8.55
C GLY A 43 6.53 -12.86 -8.60
N GLY A 44 5.84 -12.90 -7.46
CA GLY A 44 4.41 -13.19 -7.41
C GLY A 44 3.49 -12.14 -8.05
N TYR A 45 3.96 -10.92 -8.32
CA TYR A 45 3.19 -9.93 -9.11
C TYR A 45 3.03 -10.32 -10.58
N THR A 46 3.88 -11.22 -11.11
CA THR A 46 3.89 -11.64 -12.51
C THR A 46 3.52 -13.12 -12.70
N SER A 47 4.00 -14.00 -11.84
CA SER A 47 3.84 -15.45 -12.00
C SER A 47 2.59 -16.02 -11.33
N GLY A 48 1.95 -15.27 -10.42
CA GLY A 48 0.85 -15.77 -9.59
C GLY A 48 1.27 -16.90 -8.63
N GLU A 49 2.57 -17.19 -8.54
CA GLU A 49 3.13 -18.13 -7.58
C GLU A 49 3.28 -17.43 -6.23
N HIS A 50 2.78 -18.09 -5.20
CA HIS A 50 2.80 -17.61 -3.82
C HIS A 50 3.75 -18.43 -2.94
N ASP A 51 4.67 -19.20 -3.54
CA ASP A 51 5.66 -19.94 -2.76
C ASP A 51 6.79 -19.01 -2.28
N GLY A 52 7.28 -19.26 -1.06
CA GLY A 52 8.34 -18.46 -0.45
C GLY A 52 7.93 -17.06 0.03
N GLU A 53 6.67 -16.85 0.43
CA GLU A 53 6.23 -15.58 1.05
C GLU A 53 7.11 -15.18 2.24
N GLN A 54 7.59 -13.93 2.24
CA GLN A 54 8.36 -13.41 3.39
C GLN A 54 7.49 -13.25 4.65
N PHE A 55 6.21 -12.95 4.47
CA PHE A 55 5.21 -12.79 5.53
C PHE A 55 3.80 -12.89 4.95
N SER A 56 2.85 -13.29 5.79
CA SER A 56 1.42 -13.31 5.44
C SER A 56 0.84 -11.91 5.32
N ILE A 57 -0.06 -11.74 4.35
CA ILE A 57 -0.76 -10.48 4.10
C ILE A 57 -2.08 -10.46 4.89
N GLY A 58 -2.27 -9.44 5.74
CA GLY A 58 -3.50 -9.18 6.49
C GLY A 58 -4.52 -8.33 5.73
N ASP A 59 -4.10 -7.58 4.71
CA ASP A 59 -4.99 -6.79 3.85
C ASP A 59 -4.74 -7.10 2.37
N LEU A 60 -5.66 -7.89 1.81
CA LEU A 60 -5.64 -8.36 0.41
C LEU A 60 -6.32 -7.39 -0.56
N ARG A 61 -6.79 -6.22 -0.10
CA ARG A 61 -7.43 -5.23 -0.96
C ARG A 61 -6.45 -4.72 -2.00
N THR A 62 -6.97 -4.56 -3.22
CA THR A 62 -6.28 -3.92 -4.33
C THR A 62 -6.02 -2.45 -4.05
N MET A 63 -5.11 -1.84 -4.81
CA MET A 63 -4.88 -0.39 -4.75
C MET A 63 -6.16 0.42 -4.90
N SER A 64 -7.00 0.09 -5.89
CA SER A 64 -8.24 0.81 -6.15
C SER A 64 -9.20 0.76 -4.96
N GLU A 65 -9.29 -0.38 -4.28
CA GLU A 65 -10.14 -0.54 -3.10
C GLU A 65 -9.60 0.26 -1.91
N VAL A 66 -8.29 0.27 -1.68
CA VAL A 66 -7.67 1.08 -0.63
C VAL A 66 -7.85 2.57 -0.92
N CYS A 67 -7.60 3.04 -2.13
CA CYS A 67 -7.84 4.44 -2.52
C CYS A 67 -9.30 4.83 -2.35
N SER A 68 -10.25 3.95 -2.72
CA SER A 68 -11.68 4.19 -2.52
C SER A 68 -12.05 4.30 -1.04
N MET A 69 -11.46 3.45 -0.18
CA MET A 69 -11.65 3.52 1.27
C MET A 69 -11.10 4.82 1.85
N VAL A 70 -9.92 5.27 1.41
CA VAL A 70 -9.31 6.54 1.82
C VAL A 70 -10.20 7.72 1.41
N ALA A 71 -10.67 7.73 0.16
CA ALA A 71 -11.58 8.74 -0.37
C ALA A 71 -12.93 8.76 0.38
N ALA A 72 -13.49 7.59 0.69
CA ALA A 72 -14.73 7.46 1.45
C ALA A 72 -14.63 8.04 2.87
N LYS A 73 -13.42 8.13 3.42
CA LYS A 73 -13.14 8.76 4.72
C LYS A 73 -12.81 10.26 4.63
N GLY A 74 -12.90 10.85 3.44
CA GLY A 74 -12.69 12.28 3.22
C GLY A 74 -11.24 12.70 3.01
N PHE A 75 -10.34 11.74 2.74
CA PHE A 75 -8.93 12.01 2.42
C PHE A 75 -8.69 11.91 0.91
N ASP A 76 -7.67 12.61 0.42
CA ASP A 76 -7.22 12.49 -0.97
C ASP A 76 -6.10 11.44 -1.08
N PRO A 77 -6.32 10.28 -1.73
CA PRO A 77 -5.28 9.27 -1.90
C PRO A 77 -4.26 9.71 -2.95
N VAL A 78 -2.99 9.84 -2.56
CA VAL A 78 -1.90 10.21 -3.47
C VAL A 78 -1.04 8.99 -3.77
N CYS A 79 -1.07 8.51 -5.01
CA CYS A 79 -0.23 7.42 -5.47
C CYS A 79 1.05 7.94 -6.13
N LYS A 80 2.01 7.05 -6.38
CA LYS A 80 3.22 7.34 -7.20
C LYS A 80 2.99 7.22 -8.71
N ASP A 81 1.76 7.37 -9.18
CA ASP A 81 1.38 7.24 -10.59
C ASP A 81 2.00 8.33 -11.50
N TRP A 82 2.40 9.46 -10.92
CA TRP A 82 3.15 10.52 -11.60
C TRP A 82 4.65 10.21 -11.78
N ASP A 83 5.20 9.24 -11.05
CA ASP A 83 6.62 8.88 -11.12
C ASP A 83 6.87 8.04 -12.37
N ARG A 84 7.68 8.58 -13.30
CA ARG A 84 7.97 7.98 -14.61
C ARG A 84 8.55 6.57 -14.48
N GLU A 85 9.26 6.27 -13.40
CA GLU A 85 9.82 4.94 -13.15
C GLU A 85 8.73 3.87 -12.90
N PHE A 86 7.55 4.29 -12.44
CA PHE A 86 6.42 3.43 -12.12
C PHE A 86 5.31 3.47 -13.17
N GLN A 87 5.44 4.31 -14.19
CA GLN A 87 4.53 4.32 -15.34
C GLN A 87 4.88 3.17 -16.28
N ALA A 88 3.87 2.36 -16.63
CA ALA A 88 4.03 1.30 -17.62
C ALA A 88 4.47 1.92 -18.96
N GLN A 89 5.71 1.66 -19.37
CA GLN A 89 6.14 1.97 -20.73
C GLN A 89 5.34 1.08 -21.68
N GLY A 90 4.69 1.70 -22.67
CA GLY A 90 3.71 1.04 -23.54
C GLY A 90 4.15 -0.34 -24.05
N ASN A 91 3.18 -1.26 -24.08
CA ASN A 91 3.21 -2.63 -24.62
C ASN A 91 3.69 -3.81 -23.73
N SER A 92 3.47 -3.77 -22.41
CA SER A 92 3.36 -5.04 -21.66
C SER A 92 2.40 -4.96 -20.49
N THR A 93 1.57 -5.99 -20.37
CA THR A 93 0.73 -6.36 -19.22
C THR A 93 1.62 -6.68 -18.01
N ALA A 94 2.32 -5.67 -17.48
CA ALA A 94 3.12 -5.80 -16.27
C ALA A 94 2.31 -5.23 -15.10
N ALA A 95 2.04 -6.09 -14.12
CA ALA A 95 1.32 -5.73 -12.90
C ALA A 95 2.03 -4.57 -12.17
N PRO A 96 1.28 -3.64 -11.56
CA PRO A 96 1.84 -2.47 -10.92
C PRO A 96 2.79 -2.88 -9.78
N SER A 97 4.06 -2.51 -9.94
CA SER A 97 5.14 -2.63 -8.97
C SER A 97 4.88 -1.72 -7.76
N ILE A 98 4.90 -2.31 -6.56
CA ILE A 98 4.80 -1.69 -5.23
C ILE A 98 3.83 -0.51 -5.16
N GLN A 99 2.60 -0.86 -4.81
CA GLN A 99 1.49 0.06 -4.63
C GLN A 99 1.57 0.72 -3.25
N GLN A 100 2.12 1.93 -3.16
CA GLN A 100 2.04 2.78 -1.96
C GLN A 100 1.05 3.93 -2.20
N VAL A 101 0.20 4.20 -1.20
CA VAL A 101 -0.74 5.34 -1.10
C VAL A 101 -0.33 6.21 0.09
#